data_AF-A0A0K9YNJ5-F1
#
_entry.id   AF-A0A0K9YNJ5-F1
#
_cell.length_a   1.000
_cell.length_b   1.000
_cell.length_c   1.000
_cell.angle_alpha   90.00
_cell.angle_beta   90.00
_cell.angle_gamma   90.00
#
_symmetry.space_group_name_H-M   'P 1'
#
loop_
_entity.id
_entity.type
_entity.pdbx_description
1 polymer ?
#
loop_
_entity_poly.entity_id
_entity_poly.type
_entity_poly.pdbx_seq_one_letter_code
_entity_poly.pdbx_strand_id
1 'polypeptide(L)' 'MDSNGGMTTEEKEIADHIVAAWNGFVTLKPTHPNDQVEFGDAIHRLQHLLGMRVLRRDYPDYWLTKTK' A
#
# COMPACT_ATOMS: atom_id res chain seq x y z
N MET A 1 -1.84 16.39 -14.93
CA MET A 1 -1.60 15.11 -14.25
C MET A 1 -2.51 15.09 -13.05
N ASP A 2 -3.38 14.10 -12.95
CA ASP A 2 -4.30 14.00 -11.83
C ASP A 2 -3.50 13.99 -10.52
N SER A 3 -3.92 14.84 -9.58
CA SER A 3 -3.22 15.12 -8.31
C SER A 3 -3.02 13.88 -7.41
N ASN A 4 -3.58 12.74 -7.80
CA ASN A 4 -3.61 11.49 -7.02
C ASN A 4 -2.67 10.41 -7.59
N GLY A 5 -1.78 10.75 -8.53
CA GLY A 5 -0.77 9.82 -9.03
C GLY A 5 -1.34 8.62 -9.81
N GLY A 6 -2.50 8.79 -10.46
CA GLY A 6 -3.18 7.74 -11.22
C GLY A 6 -4.07 6.82 -10.38
N MET A 7 -4.22 7.04 -9.08
CA MET A 7 -5.15 6.30 -8.21
C MET A 7 -6.57 6.89 -8.24
N THR A 8 -7.60 6.07 -7.96
CA THR A 8 -8.93 6.62 -7.61
C THR A 8 -8.85 7.35 -6.26
N THR A 9 -9.88 8.11 -5.93
CA THR A 9 -10.00 8.75 -4.60
C THR A 9 -9.89 7.73 -3.48
N GLU A 10 -10.58 6.59 -3.59
CA GLU A 10 -10.57 5.53 -2.57
C GLU A 10 -9.22 4.83 -2.47
N GLU A 11 -8.56 4.56 -3.60
CA GLU A 11 -7.22 3.97 -3.59
C GLU A 11 -6.19 4.93 -2.98
N LYS A 12 -6.30 6.22 -3.26
CA LYS A 12 -5.45 7.25 -2.68
C LYS A 12 -5.66 7.39 -1.17
N GLU A 13 -6.90 7.35 -0.72
CA GLU A 13 -7.24 7.36 0.71
C GLU A 13 -6.62 6.16 1.44
N ILE A 14 -6.73 4.96 0.86
CA ILE A 14 -6.08 3.76 1.41
C ILE A 14 -4.55 3.91 1.42
N ALA A 15 -3.95 4.43 0.34
CA ALA A 15 -2.51 4.68 0.28
C ALA A 15 -2.06 5.65 1.39
N ASP A 16 -2.82 6.72 1.64
CA ASP A 16 -2.53 7.69 2.68
C ASP A 16 -2.63 7.08 4.09
N HIS A 17 -3.60 6.21 4.33
CA HIS A 17 -3.71 5.47 5.59
C HIS A 17 -2.53 4.52 5.81
N ILE A 18 -2.04 3.85 4.76
CA ILE A 18 -0.85 2.99 4.85
C ILE A 18 0.39 3.83 5.22
N VAL A 19 0.57 5.00 4.58
CA VAL A 19 1.67 5.92 4.88
C VAL A 19 1.56 6.45 6.32
N ALA A 20 0.36 6.84 6.75
CA ALA A 20 0.10 7.30 8.11
C ALA A 20 0.39 6.21 9.15
N ALA A 21 0.04 4.95 8.86
CA ALA A 21 0.32 3.82 9.73
C ALA A 21 1.83 3.60 9.93
N TRP A 22 2.62 3.61 8.85
CA TRP A 22 4.08 3.54 8.93
C TRP A 22 4.67 4.70 9.73
N ASN A 23 4.31 5.93 9.35
CA ASN A 23 4.83 7.14 9.99
C ASN A 23 4.49 7.19 11.49
N GLY A 24 3.30 6.74 11.88
CA GLY A 24 2.90 6.63 13.28
C GLY A 24 3.71 5.57 14.02
N PHE A 25 3.80 4.35 13.46
CA PHE A 25 4.42 3.21 14.13
C PHE A 25 5.90 3.44 14.44
N VAL A 26 6.67 4.00 13.50
CA VAL A 26 8.12 4.22 13.69
C VAL A 26 8.47 5.25 14.76
N THR A 27 7.48 6.03 15.23
CA THR A 27 7.66 6.99 16.33
C THR A 27 7.34 6.42 17.71
N LEU A 28 6.74 5.23 17.77
CA LEU A 28 6.42 4.56 19.02
C LEU A 28 7.70 4.07 19.71
N LYS A 29 7.68 4.04 21.04
CA LYS A 29 8.77 3.44 21.81
C LYS A 29 8.86 1.94 21.46
N PRO A 30 10.01 1.43 20.99
CA PRO A 30 10.14 0.02 20.63
C PRO A 30 9.85 -0.91 21.82
N THR A 31 9.06 -1.95 21.58
CA THR A 31 8.78 -3.01 22.56
C THR A 31 9.60 -4.27 22.32
N HIS A 32 9.96 -4.55 21.07
CA HIS A 32 10.82 -5.65 20.66
C HIS A 32 11.73 -5.20 19.50
N PRO A 33 12.99 -5.68 19.43
CA PRO A 33 13.97 -5.25 18.41
C PRO A 33 13.52 -5.49 16.96
N ASN A 34 12.60 -6.42 16.73
CA ASN A 34 12.14 -6.78 15.38
C ASN A 34 10.82 -6.11 14.96
N ASP A 35 10.13 -5.41 15.87
CA ASP A 35 8.78 -4.86 15.62
C ASP A 35 8.75 -3.95 14.40
N GLN A 36 9.74 -3.07 14.26
CA GLN A 36 9.82 -2.13 13.15
C GLN A 36 10.03 -2.83 11.81
N VAL A 37 10.81 -3.91 11.78
CA VAL A 37 11.05 -4.69 10.56
C VAL A 37 9.78 -5.44 10.16
N GLU A 38 9.17 -6.16 11.11
CA GLU A 38 7.93 -6.91 10.86
C GLU A 38 6.78 -6.00 10.42
N PHE A 39 6.65 -4.84 11.06
CA PHE A 39 5.65 -3.85 10.65
C PHE A 39 5.95 -3.28 9.26
N GLY A 40 7.22 -2.99 8.95
CA GLY A 40 7.64 -2.53 7.63
C GLY A 40 7.30 -3.55 6.53
N ASP A 41 7.56 -4.83 6.76
CA ASP A 41 7.21 -5.90 5.82
C ASP A 41 5.69 -6.01 5.60
N ALA A 42 4.90 -5.84 6.67
CA ALA A 42 3.45 -5.79 6.56
C ALA A 42 2.99 -4.57 5.73
N ILE A 43 3.58 -3.40 5.92
CA ILE A 43 3.31 -2.20 5.11
C ILE A 43 3.64 -2.43 3.63
N HIS A 44 4.81 -2.99 3.32
CA HIS A 44 5.17 -3.33 1.95
C HIS A 44 4.17 -4.32 1.31
N ARG A 45 3.64 -5.27 2.09
CA ARG A 45 2.62 -6.20 1.60
C ARG A 45 1.32 -5.48 1.25
N LEU A 46 0.88 -4.52 2.06
CA LEU A 46 -0.30 -3.70 1.78
C LEU A 46 -0.09 -2.84 0.51
N GLN A 47 1.06 -2.17 0.40
CA GLN A 47 1.41 -1.37 -0.78
C GLN A 47 1.44 -2.22 -2.05
N HIS A 48 2.00 -3.42 -2.00
CA HIS A 48 2.01 -4.36 -3.12
C HIS A 48 0.60 -4.72 -3.57
N LEU A 49 -0.29 -5.07 -2.64
CA LEU A 49 -1.67 -5.43 -2.98
C LEU A 49 -2.43 -4.27 -3.62
N LEU A 50 -2.29 -3.06 -3.07
CA LEU A 50 -2.89 -1.85 -3.64
C LEU A 50 -2.32 -1.52 -5.02
N GLY A 51 -1.00 -1.56 -5.18
CA GLY A 51 -0.35 -1.33 -6.46
C GLY A 51 -0.77 -2.34 -7.52
N MET A 52 -0.85 -3.63 -7.17
CA MET A 52 -1.35 -4.67 -8.08
C MET A 52 -2.81 -4.43 -8.49
N ARG A 53 -3.64 -3.89 -7.60
CA ARG A 53 -5.01 -3.51 -7.92
C ARG A 53 -5.04 -2.38 -8.97
N VAL A 54 -4.24 -1.34 -8.78
CA VAL A 54 -4.12 -0.21 -9.74
C VAL A 54 -3.65 -0.73 -11.10
N LEU A 55 -2.60 -1.56 -11.11
CA LEU A 55 -2.05 -2.13 -12.35
C LEU A 55 -3.06 -3.00 -13.10
N ARG A 56 -3.83 -3.85 -12.41
CA ARG A 56 -4.89 -4.66 -13.05
C ARG A 56 -6.03 -3.82 -13.62
N ARG A 57 -6.34 -2.67 -13.02
CA ARG A 57 -7.37 -1.75 -13.50
C ARG A 57 -6.88 -1.01 -14.75
N ASP A 58 -5.67 -0.46 -14.71
CA ASP A 58 -5.16 0.43 -15.77
C ASP A 58 -4.53 -0.31 -16.95
N TYR A 59 -4.02 -1.53 -16.71
CA TYR A 59 -3.30 -2.33 -17.68
C TYR A 59 -3.80 -3.79 -17.67
N PRO A 60 -5.10 -4.04 -17.88
CA PRO A 60 -5.71 -5.37 -17.74
C PRO A 60 -5.15 -6.41 -18.73
N ASP A 61 -4.67 -5.99 -19.89
CA ASP A 61 -4.10 -6.88 -20.92
C ASP A 61 -2.73 -7.45 -20.52
N TYR A 62 -2.01 -6.75 -19.64
CA TYR A 62 -0.70 -7.17 -19.14
C TYR A 62 -0.80 -7.76 -17.73
N TRP A 63 -1.66 -7.18 -16.89
CA TRP A 63 -1.85 -7.59 -15.50
C TRP A 63 -3.17 -8.35 -15.36
N LEU A 64 -3.12 -9.66 -15.62
CA LEU A 64 -4.28 -10.53 -15.59
C LEU A 64 -4.95 -10.56 -14.20
N THR A 65 -6.25 -10.32 -14.19
CA THR A 65 -7.11 -10.71 -13.07
C THR A 65 -7.57 -12.13 -13.33
N LYS A 66 -7.18 -13.10 -12.49
CA LYS A 66 -7.75 -14.45 -12.58
C LYS A 66 -9.24 -14.33 -12.26
N THR A 67 -10.09 -14.35 -13.28
CA THR A 67 -11.53 -14.57 -13.12
C THR A 67 -11.69 -15.94 -12.46
N LYS A 68 -12.36 -15.97 -11.31
CA LYS A 68 -12.81 -17.23 -10.70
C LYS A 68 -13.90 -17.86 -11.54
#